data_AF-A0A165NBA7-F1
#
_entry.id   AF-A0A165NBA7-F1
#
_cell.length_a   1.000
_cell.length_b   1.000
_cell.length_c   1.000
_cell.angle_alpha   90.00
_cell.angle_beta   90.00
_cell.angle_gamma   90.00
#
_symmetry.space_group_name_H-M   'P 1'
#
loop_
_entity.id
_entity.type
_entity.pdbx_description
1 polymer ?
#
loop_
_entity_poly.entity_id
_entity_poly.type
_entity_poly.pdbx_seq_one_letter_code
_entity_poly.pdbx_strand_id
1 'polypeptide(L)'
;MRGSYASHYRRMLPLLLSVLEFRSNNAAWRAVLEGLTCITKLHKAGKRFASEDDVPIEAIPTKWRGSVIDDKGRVNVISFELYLLTQLRERIRAKEIWVVGADRYRNPDADLPKDFAERHDTYYAGLKLTRDAEAFVSEVRKTLEDELRQLNASLPHNDKVRLRWTGKNRISVSPFEPAPEPKGLVSLKAQITRQWPMTGLLDTLKEAALGTGYLDRCETSASREVLARNVRDQRLLLCLYGLGTNAGLKRIAGGLADISYEELLRVRRNYIHPAALPAPKLCTQPIKRWLNWVELSRQFSCADICALKNIVAKSTKGSMWWRTGTAPTALYSSARAGRLLVTALKIRRSRPCLCTCCRPRWFTSAPAWCNRCFQILFGLADLPQKITEV
;
A
#
# COMPACT_ATOMS: atom_id res chain seq x y z
N MET A 1 2.84 -7.50 -20.33
CA MET A 1 1.63 -6.81 -19.82
C MET A 1 0.34 -7.27 -20.51
N ARG A 2 0.30 -7.36 -21.86
CA ARG A 2 -0.89 -7.76 -22.65
C ARG A 2 -1.56 -9.07 -22.21
N GLY A 3 -0.78 -10.14 -21.97
CA GLY A 3 -1.33 -11.46 -21.57
C GLY A 3 -2.02 -11.47 -20.20
N SER A 4 -1.47 -10.76 -19.21
CA SER A 4 -2.07 -10.63 -17.88
C SER A 4 -3.36 -9.79 -17.92
N TYR A 5 -3.37 -8.74 -18.74
CA TYR A 5 -4.55 -7.91 -18.93
C TYR A 5 -5.69 -8.70 -19.59
N ALA A 6 -5.40 -9.37 -20.70
CA ALA A 6 -6.40 -10.14 -21.45
C ALA A 6 -7.04 -11.28 -20.63
N SER A 7 -6.26 -11.96 -19.79
CA SER A 7 -6.72 -13.13 -19.03
C SER A 7 -7.44 -12.79 -17.73
N HIS A 8 -6.92 -11.83 -16.95
CA HIS A 8 -7.37 -11.58 -15.58
C HIS A 8 -8.10 -10.24 -15.43
N TYR A 9 -7.49 -9.15 -15.89
CA TYR A 9 -7.96 -7.79 -15.58
C TYR A 9 -9.08 -7.30 -16.49
N ARG A 10 -9.13 -7.73 -17.75
CA ARG A 10 -10.15 -7.32 -18.72
C ARG A 10 -11.58 -7.59 -18.23
N ARG A 11 -11.79 -8.64 -17.43
CA ARG A 11 -13.10 -9.00 -16.85
C ARG A 11 -13.62 -8.01 -15.80
N MET A 12 -12.71 -7.28 -15.15
CA MET A 12 -13.07 -6.29 -14.13
C MET A 12 -13.43 -4.93 -14.73
N LEU A 13 -12.95 -4.65 -15.95
CA LEU A 13 -13.05 -3.34 -16.55
C LEU A 13 -14.49 -2.82 -16.69
N PRO A 14 -15.48 -3.59 -17.19
CA PRO A 14 -16.84 -3.09 -17.37
C PRO A 14 -17.50 -2.69 -16.04
N LEU A 15 -17.24 -3.46 -14.98
CA LEU A 15 -17.78 -3.19 -13.64
C LEU A 15 -17.21 -1.88 -13.07
N LEU A 16 -15.95 -1.56 -13.39
CA LEU A 16 -15.33 -0.32 -12.96
C LEU A 16 -15.86 0.86 -13.76
N LEU A 17 -15.95 0.73 -15.08
CA LEU A 17 -16.50 1.77 -15.95
C LEU A 17 -18.00 2.01 -15.69
N SER A 18 -18.74 1.04 -15.15
CA SER A 18 -20.16 1.24 -14.78
C SER A 18 -20.37 2.00 -13.48
N VAL A 19 -19.36 2.04 -12.60
CA VAL A 19 -19.45 2.71 -11.29
C VAL A 19 -18.76 4.06 -11.30
N LEU A 20 -17.68 4.19 -12.08
CA LEU A 20 -16.87 5.39 -12.13
C LEU A 20 -17.32 6.29 -13.27
N GLU A 21 -17.72 7.51 -12.93
CA GLU A 21 -18.04 8.54 -13.91
C GLU A 21 -16.82 9.44 -14.13
N PHE A 22 -16.28 9.41 -15.35
CA PHE A 22 -15.14 10.22 -15.77
C PHE A 22 -15.61 11.47 -16.51
N ARG A 23 -15.05 12.62 -16.17
CA ARG A 23 -15.34 13.91 -16.83
C ARG A 23 -14.05 14.67 -17.13
N SER A 24 -14.11 15.56 -18.11
CA SER A 24 -13.02 16.46 -18.53
C SER A 24 -13.61 17.81 -18.95
N ASN A 25 -12.93 18.90 -18.64
CA ASN A 25 -13.26 20.25 -19.11
C ASN A 25 -12.58 20.53 -20.47
N ASN A 26 -11.50 19.81 -20.77
CA ASN A 26 -10.75 19.98 -22.00
C ASN A 26 -11.37 19.14 -23.12
N ALA A 27 -11.66 19.80 -24.26
CA ALA A 27 -12.22 19.19 -25.45
C ALA A 27 -11.30 18.11 -26.06
N ALA A 28 -9.97 18.26 -25.90
CA ALA A 28 -8.99 17.30 -26.42
C ALA A 28 -9.16 15.87 -25.87
N TRP A 29 -9.75 15.73 -24.68
CA TRP A 29 -9.95 14.43 -24.03
C TRP A 29 -11.33 13.82 -24.25
N ARG A 30 -12.20 14.46 -25.04
CA ARG A 30 -13.53 13.91 -25.36
C ARG A 30 -13.44 12.57 -26.07
N ALA A 31 -12.56 12.45 -27.06
CA ALA A 31 -12.34 11.19 -27.79
C ALA A 31 -11.91 10.03 -26.87
N VAL A 32 -11.14 10.31 -25.80
CA VAL A 32 -10.76 9.31 -24.80
C VAL A 32 -11.98 8.85 -23.98
N LEU A 33 -12.84 9.78 -23.55
CA LEU A 33 -14.07 9.47 -22.81
C LEU A 33 -15.08 8.70 -23.67
N GLU A 34 -15.25 9.08 -24.93
CA GLU A 34 -16.03 8.33 -25.92
C GLU A 34 -15.44 6.94 -26.13
N GLY A 35 -14.11 6.84 -26.16
CA GLY A 35 -13.37 5.58 -26.22
C GLY A 35 -13.70 4.63 -25.06
N LEU A 36 -13.82 5.13 -23.82
CA LEU A 36 -14.23 4.32 -22.66
C LEU A 36 -15.67 3.79 -22.82
N THR A 37 -16.55 4.61 -23.38
CA THR A 37 -17.93 4.23 -23.68
C THR A 37 -17.96 3.17 -24.78
N CYS A 38 -17.13 3.32 -25.80
CA CYS A 38 -16.94 2.34 -26.87
C CYS A 38 -16.41 1.00 -26.33
N ILE A 39 -15.41 1.00 -25.43
CA ILE A 39 -14.91 -0.23 -24.79
C ILE A 39 -16.05 -1.00 -24.12
N THR A 40 -16.95 -0.30 -23.41
CA THR A 40 -18.08 -0.95 -22.74
C THR A 40 -19.03 -1.60 -23.75
N LYS A 41 -19.28 -0.96 -24.90
CA LYS A 41 -20.08 -1.53 -26.01
C LYS A 41 -19.41 -2.75 -26.64
N LEU A 42 -18.13 -2.64 -27.00
CA LEU A 42 -17.34 -3.72 -27.61
C LEU A 42 -17.22 -4.93 -26.68
N HIS A 43 -17.09 -4.70 -25.37
CA HIS A 43 -17.04 -5.76 -24.38
C HIS A 43 -18.37 -6.50 -24.26
N LYS A 44 -19.50 -5.78 -24.23
CA LYS A 44 -20.85 -6.37 -24.24
C LYS A 44 -21.10 -7.21 -25.49
N ALA A 45 -20.61 -6.76 -26.65
CA ALA A 45 -20.71 -7.48 -27.92
C ALA A 45 -19.73 -8.67 -28.04
N GLY A 46 -18.82 -8.87 -27.08
CA GLY A 46 -17.82 -9.95 -27.13
C GLY A 46 -16.79 -9.81 -28.26
N LYS A 47 -16.68 -8.63 -28.90
CA LYS A 47 -15.81 -8.41 -30.05
C LYS A 47 -14.33 -8.47 -29.64
N ARG A 48 -13.53 -9.21 -30.40
CA ARG A 48 -12.04 -9.20 -30.31
C ARG A 48 -11.39 -8.26 -31.30
N PHE A 49 -12.07 -8.04 -32.44
CA PHE A 49 -11.72 -7.08 -33.46
C PHE A 49 -12.94 -6.20 -33.74
N ALA A 50 -12.69 -4.92 -33.99
CA ALA A 50 -13.71 -3.94 -34.37
C ALA A 50 -13.34 -3.30 -35.71
N SER A 51 -14.34 -2.74 -36.41
CA SER A 51 -14.05 -1.88 -37.55
C SER A 51 -13.38 -0.59 -37.06
N GLU A 52 -12.63 0.05 -37.93
CA GLU A 52 -12.13 1.41 -37.69
C GLU A 52 -13.28 2.39 -37.40
N ASP A 53 -14.41 2.26 -38.10
CA ASP A 53 -15.58 3.13 -37.92
C ASP A 53 -16.29 2.94 -36.56
N ASP A 54 -16.08 1.79 -35.91
CA ASP A 54 -16.70 1.47 -34.61
C ASP A 54 -15.97 2.17 -33.44
N VAL A 55 -14.82 2.81 -33.68
CA VAL A 55 -13.87 3.24 -32.65
C VAL A 55 -13.45 4.70 -32.88
N PRO A 56 -13.35 5.53 -31.82
CA PRO A 56 -12.84 6.90 -31.98
C PRO A 56 -11.33 6.88 -32.24
N ILE A 57 -10.93 6.78 -33.52
CA ILE A 57 -9.52 6.74 -33.96
C ILE A 57 -8.77 8.01 -33.57
N GLU A 58 -9.47 9.14 -33.45
CA GLU A 58 -8.93 10.42 -32.98
C GLU A 58 -8.33 10.33 -31.57
N ALA A 59 -8.81 9.41 -30.75
CA ALA A 59 -8.24 9.17 -29.42
C ALA A 59 -6.83 8.56 -29.51
N ILE A 60 -6.43 8.00 -30.66
CA ILE A 60 -5.18 7.27 -30.87
C ILE A 60 -4.21 8.13 -31.72
N PRO A 61 -3.08 8.57 -31.14
CA PRO A 61 -2.00 9.24 -31.85
C PRO A 61 -1.44 8.37 -32.97
N THR A 62 -1.00 9.00 -34.06
CA THR A 62 -0.48 8.32 -35.26
C THR A 62 0.59 7.28 -34.95
N LYS A 63 1.47 7.55 -33.97
CA LYS A 63 2.53 6.63 -33.54
C LYS A 63 2.03 5.26 -33.04
N TRP A 64 0.81 5.21 -32.49
CA TRP A 64 0.23 3.99 -31.92
C TRP A 64 -0.70 3.25 -32.88
N ARG A 65 -1.09 3.88 -34.00
CA ARG A 65 -2.05 3.30 -34.95
C ARG A 65 -1.57 1.97 -35.49
N GLY A 66 -0.31 1.84 -35.90
CA GLY A 66 0.25 0.57 -36.39
C GLY A 66 0.34 -0.58 -35.36
N SER A 67 0.16 -0.31 -34.07
CA SER A 67 0.09 -1.35 -33.02
C SER A 67 -1.34 -1.73 -32.62
N VAL A 68 -2.32 -0.91 -33.03
CA VAL A 68 -3.73 -1.06 -32.66
C VAL A 68 -4.57 -1.50 -33.86
N ILE A 69 -4.20 -1.04 -35.05
CA ILE A 69 -4.85 -1.30 -36.33
C ILE A 69 -3.96 -2.26 -37.12
N ASP A 70 -4.51 -3.40 -37.53
CA ASP A 70 -3.85 -4.33 -38.46
C ASP A 70 -3.84 -3.78 -39.89
N ASP A 71 -2.98 -4.29 -40.77
CA ASP A 71 -2.87 -3.92 -42.20
C ASP A 71 -4.19 -4.03 -43.00
N LYS A 72 -5.19 -4.73 -42.46
CA LYS A 72 -6.54 -4.89 -43.03
C LYS A 72 -7.56 -3.88 -42.51
N GLY A 73 -7.12 -2.83 -41.83
CA GLY A 73 -7.99 -1.80 -41.24
C GLY A 73 -8.85 -2.30 -40.08
N ARG A 74 -8.39 -3.32 -39.35
CA ARG A 74 -9.13 -3.91 -38.21
C ARG A 74 -8.49 -3.50 -36.90
N VAL A 75 -9.31 -3.02 -35.97
CA VAL A 75 -8.86 -2.59 -34.65
C VAL A 75 -8.79 -3.78 -33.70
N ASN A 76 -7.62 -4.06 -33.13
CA ASN A 76 -7.46 -5.02 -32.05
C ASN A 76 -7.99 -4.43 -30.74
N VAL A 77 -9.14 -4.92 -30.27
CA VAL A 77 -9.86 -4.35 -29.12
C VAL A 77 -9.00 -4.36 -27.85
N ILE A 78 -8.16 -5.38 -27.65
CA ILE A 78 -7.29 -5.46 -26.47
C ILE A 78 -6.18 -4.40 -26.53
N SER A 79 -5.56 -4.20 -27.70
CA SER A 79 -4.54 -3.16 -27.88
C SER A 79 -5.15 -1.77 -27.70
N PHE A 80 -6.35 -1.55 -28.24
CA PHE A 80 -7.10 -0.31 -28.07
C PHE A 80 -7.45 -0.03 -26.61
N GLU A 81 -8.00 -1.02 -25.90
CA GLU A 81 -8.31 -0.91 -24.47
C GLU A 81 -7.06 -0.54 -23.65
N LEU A 82 -5.94 -1.22 -23.88
CA LEU A 82 -4.68 -0.94 -23.17
C LEU A 82 -4.16 0.47 -23.43
N TYR A 83 -4.26 0.93 -24.68
CA TYR A 83 -3.86 2.29 -25.04
C TYR A 83 -4.71 3.33 -24.30
N LEU A 84 -6.04 3.21 -24.38
CA LEU A 84 -6.95 4.15 -23.72
C LEU A 84 -6.79 4.14 -22.19
N LEU A 85 -6.62 2.97 -21.58
CA LEU A 85 -6.40 2.89 -20.12
C LEU A 85 -5.07 3.53 -19.71
N THR A 86 -4.05 3.46 -20.56
CA THR A 86 -2.77 4.13 -20.33
C THR A 86 -2.93 5.64 -20.40
N GLN A 87 -3.67 6.16 -21.40
CA GLN A 87 -3.97 7.59 -21.47
C GLN A 87 -4.82 8.04 -20.28
N LEU A 88 -5.89 7.32 -19.97
CA LEU A 88 -6.76 7.61 -18.84
C LEU A 88 -5.97 7.71 -17.53
N ARG A 89 -5.02 6.80 -17.30
CA ARG A 89 -4.12 6.84 -16.15
C ARG A 89 -3.37 8.16 -16.04
N GLU A 90 -2.69 8.56 -17.10
CA GLU A 90 -1.86 9.77 -17.10
C GLU A 90 -2.72 11.02 -16.92
N ARG A 91 -3.90 11.06 -17.56
CA ARG A 91 -4.80 12.21 -17.49
C ARG A 91 -5.52 12.34 -16.15
N ILE A 92 -5.80 11.23 -15.48
CA ILE A 92 -6.26 11.25 -14.07
C ILE A 92 -5.18 11.75 -13.13
N ARG A 93 -3.91 11.36 -13.37
CA ARG A 93 -2.79 11.85 -12.57
C ARG A 93 -2.54 13.34 -12.75
N ALA A 94 -2.69 13.83 -13.98
CA ALA A 94 -2.61 15.25 -14.30
C ALA A 94 -3.87 16.05 -13.90
N LYS A 95 -4.92 15.40 -13.38
CA LYS A 95 -6.25 15.97 -13.12
C LYS A 95 -6.94 16.61 -14.34
N GLU A 96 -6.50 16.29 -15.56
CA GLU A 96 -7.19 16.71 -16.79
C GLU A 96 -8.48 15.91 -17.03
N ILE A 97 -8.51 14.67 -16.57
CA ILE A 97 -9.72 13.86 -16.41
C ILE A 97 -9.91 13.62 -14.91
N TRP A 98 -11.11 13.86 -14.39
CA TRP A 98 -11.43 13.60 -12.98
C TRP A 98 -12.57 12.59 -12.85
N VAL A 99 -12.75 12.08 -11.63
CA VAL A 99 -13.78 11.12 -11.29
C VAL A 99 -14.80 11.78 -10.37
N VAL A 100 -16.07 11.75 -10.75
CA VAL A 100 -17.15 12.31 -9.93
C VAL A 100 -17.23 11.58 -8.59
N GLY A 101 -17.28 12.33 -7.49
CA GLY A 101 -17.31 11.78 -6.13
C GLY A 101 -15.97 11.31 -5.56
N ALA A 102 -14.88 11.37 -6.33
CA ALA A 102 -13.54 11.07 -5.81
C ALA A 102 -12.92 12.31 -5.17
N ASP A 103 -12.39 12.23 -3.95
CA ASP A 103 -11.75 13.38 -3.30
C ASP A 103 -10.37 13.70 -3.91
N ARG A 104 -9.47 12.70 -3.97
CA ARG A 104 -8.11 12.89 -4.50
C ARG A 104 -8.09 13.25 -5.99
N TYR A 105 -9.02 12.71 -6.78
CA TYR A 105 -9.12 12.89 -8.22
C TYR A 105 -10.40 13.64 -8.58
N ARG A 106 -10.75 14.68 -7.80
CA ARG A 106 -11.87 15.59 -8.09
C ARG A 106 -11.51 16.59 -9.20
N ASN A 107 -12.53 17.29 -9.67
CA ASN A 107 -12.39 18.40 -10.60
C ASN A 107 -11.42 19.45 -10.02
N PRO A 108 -10.31 19.79 -10.71
CA PRO A 108 -9.39 20.83 -10.25
C PRO A 108 -10.05 22.20 -10.10
N ASP A 109 -11.08 22.53 -10.88
CA ASP A 109 -11.75 23.83 -10.78
C ASP A 109 -12.51 23.98 -9.46
N ALA A 110 -12.90 22.86 -8.84
CA ALA A 110 -13.54 22.86 -7.53
C ALA A 110 -12.54 23.09 -6.38
N ASP A 111 -11.23 23.09 -6.66
CA ASP A 111 -10.19 23.47 -5.69
C ASP A 111 -10.08 25.00 -5.56
N LEU A 112 -10.67 25.78 -6.48
CA LEU A 112 -10.66 27.24 -6.44
C LEU A 112 -11.83 27.81 -5.61
N PRO A 113 -11.63 28.96 -4.93
CA PRO A 113 -12.72 29.71 -4.34
C PRO A 113 -13.78 30.07 -5.39
N LYS A 114 -15.06 30.10 -5.00
CA LYS A 114 -16.17 30.44 -5.91
C LYS A 114 -16.06 31.85 -6.51
N ASP A 115 -15.45 32.77 -5.76
CA ASP A 115 -15.20 34.15 -6.15
C ASP A 115 -13.84 34.35 -6.84
N PHE A 116 -13.14 33.25 -7.22
CA PHE A 116 -11.82 33.35 -7.85
C PHE A 116 -11.83 34.19 -9.13
N ALA A 117 -12.82 34.02 -10.00
CA ALA A 117 -12.91 34.82 -11.23
C ALA A 117 -12.96 36.33 -10.95
N GLU A 118 -13.66 36.75 -9.89
CA GLU A 118 -13.84 38.15 -9.52
C GLU A 118 -12.67 38.71 -8.70
N ARG A 119 -12.06 37.89 -7.83
CA ARG A 119 -11.04 38.32 -6.85
C ARG A 119 -9.65 37.78 -7.08
N HIS A 120 -9.38 37.17 -8.23
CA HIS A 120 -8.07 36.58 -8.53
C HIS A 120 -6.92 37.57 -8.29
N ASP A 121 -7.06 38.85 -8.62
CA ASP A 121 -6.01 39.86 -8.37
C ASP A 121 -5.65 39.99 -6.88
N THR A 122 -6.64 39.92 -5.99
CA THR A 122 -6.42 39.93 -4.53
C THR A 122 -5.72 38.64 -4.07
N TYR A 123 -6.10 37.49 -4.64
CA TYR A 123 -5.48 36.21 -4.32
C TYR A 123 -4.02 36.14 -4.80
N TYR A 124 -3.73 36.58 -6.03
CA TYR A 124 -2.37 36.66 -6.56
C TYR A 124 -1.50 37.61 -5.72
N ALA A 125 -2.01 38.79 -5.36
CA ALA A 125 -1.30 39.74 -4.50
C ALA A 125 -1.01 39.15 -3.11
N GLY A 126 -2.00 38.49 -2.48
CA GLY A 126 -1.84 37.85 -1.17
C GLY A 126 -0.83 36.70 -1.15
N LEU A 127 -0.75 35.94 -2.26
CA LEU A 127 0.22 34.86 -2.45
C LEU A 127 1.58 35.35 -2.97
N LYS A 128 1.72 36.64 -3.29
CA LYS A 128 2.90 37.22 -3.97
C LYS A 128 3.24 36.50 -5.28
N LEU A 129 2.22 36.14 -6.05
CA LEU A 129 2.33 35.47 -7.34
C LEU A 129 2.01 36.43 -8.47
N THR A 130 2.68 36.25 -9.61
CA THR A 130 2.42 37.03 -10.83
C THR A 130 1.17 36.49 -11.53
N ARG A 131 0.51 37.34 -12.32
CA ARG A 131 -0.62 36.93 -13.19
C ARG A 131 -0.14 36.38 -14.54
N ASP A 132 1.09 36.72 -14.92
CA ASP A 132 1.73 36.25 -16.13
C ASP A 132 2.32 34.85 -15.91
N ALA A 133 1.65 33.85 -16.49
CA ALA A 133 2.05 32.46 -16.40
C ALA A 133 3.42 32.20 -17.03
N GLU A 134 3.78 32.89 -18.12
CA GLU A 134 5.08 32.70 -18.79
C GLU A 134 6.21 33.28 -17.94
N ALA A 135 6.00 34.48 -17.37
CA ALA A 135 6.95 35.07 -16.44
C ALA A 135 7.17 34.18 -15.21
N PHE A 136 6.09 33.66 -14.61
CA PHE A 136 6.18 32.75 -13.47
C PHE A 136 6.95 31.47 -13.80
N VAL A 137 6.62 30.81 -14.92
CA VAL A 137 7.31 29.58 -15.34
C VAL A 137 8.79 29.84 -15.63
N SER A 138 9.11 30.98 -16.27
CA SER A 138 10.48 31.39 -16.55
C SER A 138 11.28 31.60 -15.26
N GLU A 139 10.71 32.29 -14.28
CA GLU A 139 11.34 32.54 -12.97
C GLU A 139 11.59 31.23 -12.21
N VAL A 140 10.60 30.34 -12.16
CA VAL A 140 10.74 29.02 -11.50
C VAL A 140 11.83 28.20 -12.19
N ARG A 141 11.86 28.20 -13.53
CA ARG A 141 12.89 27.48 -14.29
C ARG A 141 14.28 28.05 -14.01
N LYS A 142 14.42 29.37 -14.00
CA LYS A 142 15.69 30.04 -13.70
C LYS A 142 16.16 29.69 -12.29
N THR A 143 15.27 29.79 -11.30
CA THR A 143 15.55 29.42 -9.91
C THR A 143 16.02 27.97 -9.81
N LEU A 144 15.33 27.04 -10.49
CA LEU A 144 15.72 25.64 -10.52
C LEU A 144 17.12 25.43 -11.15
N GLU A 145 17.41 26.10 -12.27
CA GLU A 145 18.72 26.02 -12.93
C GLU A 145 19.84 26.57 -12.04
N ASP A 146 19.59 27.69 -11.35
CA ASP A 146 20.57 28.31 -10.45
C ASP A 146 20.82 27.45 -9.20
N GLU A 147 19.78 26.90 -8.59
CA GLU A 147 19.88 25.96 -7.46
C GLU A 147 20.59 24.66 -7.85
N LEU A 148 20.35 24.13 -9.06
CA LEU A 148 21.06 22.95 -9.56
C LEU A 148 22.55 23.25 -9.81
N ARG A 149 22.89 24.44 -10.33
CA ARG A 149 24.29 24.87 -10.47
C ARG A 149 24.95 25.01 -9.11
N GLN A 150 24.27 25.60 -8.13
CA GLN A 150 24.76 25.73 -6.76
C GLN A 150 24.95 24.37 -6.08
N LEU A 151 24.00 23.45 -6.27
CA LEU A 151 24.13 22.07 -5.79
C LEU A 151 25.35 21.38 -6.41
N ASN A 152 25.54 21.51 -7.73
CA ASN A 152 26.68 20.92 -8.43
C ASN A 152 28.02 21.50 -7.93
N ALA A 153 28.08 22.82 -7.68
CA ALA A 153 29.28 23.46 -7.14
C ALA A 153 29.57 23.09 -5.68
N SER A 154 28.53 22.88 -4.86
CA SER A 154 28.67 22.53 -3.44
C SER A 154 28.93 21.04 -3.21
N LEU A 155 28.51 20.17 -4.13
CA LEU A 155 28.62 18.71 -4.01
C LEU A 155 30.04 18.19 -3.67
N PRO A 156 31.12 18.65 -4.33
CA PRO A 156 32.49 18.20 -4.01
C PRO A 156 32.93 18.50 -2.58
N HIS A 157 32.37 19.52 -1.95
CA HIS A 157 32.76 20.01 -0.63
C HIS A 157 31.72 19.65 0.46
N ASN A 158 30.68 18.88 0.13
CA ASN A 158 29.60 18.56 1.03
C ASN A 158 29.81 17.21 1.72
N ASP A 159 30.28 17.23 2.97
CA ASP A 159 30.53 16.01 3.77
C ASP A 159 29.28 15.13 3.98
N LYS A 160 28.08 15.70 3.82
CA LYS A 160 26.82 14.96 3.96
C LYS A 160 26.47 14.15 2.73
N VAL A 161 27.09 14.38 1.57
CA VAL A 161 26.80 13.66 0.33
C VAL A 161 28.06 13.01 -0.22
N ARG A 162 28.02 11.70 -0.43
CA ARG A 162 29.14 10.94 -1.01
C ARG A 162 28.74 10.34 -2.35
N LEU A 163 29.49 10.68 -3.39
CA LEU A 163 29.35 10.08 -4.72
C LEU A 163 30.23 8.81 -4.78
N ARG A 164 29.60 7.66 -4.99
CA ARG A 164 30.28 6.36 -5.10
C ARG A 164 30.40 5.94 -6.55
N TRP A 165 31.61 5.61 -6.98
CA TRP A 165 31.90 5.17 -8.35
C TRP A 165 31.49 3.71 -8.64
N THR A 166 31.25 2.92 -7.59
CA THR A 166 30.91 1.50 -7.69
C THR A 166 29.62 1.15 -6.92
N GLY A 167 28.93 0.10 -7.38
CA GLY A 167 27.69 -0.41 -6.77
C GLY A 167 26.40 0.24 -7.30
N LYS A 168 25.25 -0.27 -6.83
CA LYS A 168 23.91 0.18 -7.27
C LYS A 168 23.53 1.56 -6.74
N ASN A 169 24.10 1.99 -5.62
CA ASN A 169 23.76 3.25 -4.95
C ASN A 169 24.91 4.25 -5.10
N ARG A 170 24.91 4.96 -6.24
CA ARG A 170 25.97 5.94 -6.58
C ARG A 170 25.92 7.22 -5.77
N ILE A 171 24.79 7.54 -5.13
CA ILE A 171 24.64 8.71 -4.27
C ILE A 171 24.32 8.21 -2.86
N SER A 172 25.16 8.57 -1.91
CA SER A 172 25.03 8.21 -0.49
C SER A 172 24.84 9.49 0.32
N VAL A 173 23.64 9.70 0.83
CA VAL A 173 23.31 10.83 1.71
C VAL A 173 23.48 10.38 3.14
N SER A 174 24.15 11.19 3.96
CA SER A 174 24.33 10.94 5.38
C SER A 174 22.96 10.98 6.07
N PRO A 175 22.66 10.04 6.99
CA PRO A 175 21.42 10.06 7.74
C PRO A 175 21.22 11.39 8.47
N PHE A 176 19.97 11.79 8.66
CA PHE A 176 19.67 12.93 9.52
C PHE A 176 20.15 12.66 10.94
N GLU A 177 20.65 13.70 11.59
CA GLU A 177 20.90 13.67 13.02
C GLU A 177 19.59 13.34 13.76
N PRO A 178 19.64 12.45 14.78
CA PRO A 178 18.48 12.18 15.61
C PRO A 178 17.91 13.48 16.17
N ALA A 179 16.60 13.67 15.99
CA ALA A 179 15.93 14.79 16.63
C ALA A 179 16.09 14.68 18.15
N PRO A 180 16.28 15.80 18.86
CA PRO A 180 16.36 15.78 20.31
C PRO A 180 15.09 15.18 20.90
N GLU A 181 15.22 14.47 22.02
CA GLU A 181 14.07 13.86 22.66
C GLU A 181 13.04 14.95 23.04
N PRO A 182 11.76 14.77 22.71
CA PRO A 182 10.74 15.75 23.05
C PRO A 182 10.60 15.88 24.57
N LYS A 183 10.43 17.12 25.04
CA LYS A 183 10.20 17.43 26.45
C LYS A 183 9.01 16.60 26.97
N GLY A 184 9.21 15.87 28.07
CA GLY A 184 8.18 15.05 28.70
C GLY A 184 8.08 13.60 28.22
N LEU A 185 8.85 13.17 27.21
CA LEU A 185 8.86 11.77 26.76
C LEU A 185 9.20 10.79 27.90
N VAL A 186 10.19 11.14 28.72
CA VAL A 186 10.62 10.34 29.88
C VAL A 186 9.49 10.22 30.90
N SER A 187 8.84 11.34 31.24
CA SER A 187 7.70 11.36 32.16
C SER A 187 6.52 10.53 31.65
N LEU A 188 6.21 10.63 30.35
CA LEU A 188 5.14 9.86 29.73
C LEU A 188 5.47 8.35 29.74
N LYS A 189 6.71 7.97 29.40
CA LYS A 189 7.17 6.57 29.50
C LYS A 189 7.00 6.06 30.93
N ALA A 190 7.41 6.84 31.93
CA ALA A 190 7.26 6.47 33.34
C ALA A 190 5.78 6.29 33.74
N GLN A 191 4.88 7.19 33.31
CA GLN A 191 3.45 7.04 33.58
C GLN A 191 2.84 5.81 32.90
N ILE A 192 3.22 5.54 31.64
CA ILE A 192 2.79 4.33 30.92
C ILE A 192 3.26 3.08 31.66
N THR A 193 4.52 3.02 32.07
CA THR A 193 5.07 1.88 32.82
C THR A 193 4.43 1.71 34.20
N ARG A 194 4.03 2.81 34.86
CA ARG A 194 3.29 2.76 36.13
C ARG A 194 1.87 2.23 35.97
N GLN A 195 1.15 2.70 34.93
CA GLN A 195 -0.24 2.28 34.69
C GLN A 195 -0.33 0.86 34.10
N TRP A 196 0.59 0.52 33.20
CA TRP A 196 0.72 -0.78 32.60
C TRP A 196 2.12 -1.32 32.88
N PRO A 197 2.31 -1.98 34.05
CA PRO A 197 3.57 -2.66 34.31
C PRO A 197 3.83 -3.66 33.18
N MET A 198 5.10 -3.83 32.83
CA MET A 198 5.52 -4.74 31.77
C MET A 198 5.21 -6.18 32.18
N THR A 199 4.00 -6.66 31.93
CA THR A 199 3.67 -8.07 32.09
C THR A 199 4.48 -8.87 31.10
N GLY A 200 5.20 -9.88 31.59
CA GLY A 200 5.94 -10.79 30.72
C GLY A 200 5.01 -11.38 29.68
N LEU A 201 5.31 -11.20 28.39
CA LEU A 201 4.50 -11.79 27.32
C LEU A 201 4.46 -13.32 27.48
N LEU A 202 5.55 -13.93 27.96
CA LEU A 202 5.59 -15.36 28.27
C LEU A 202 4.64 -15.74 29.40
N ASP A 203 4.53 -14.93 30.46
CA ASP A 203 3.57 -15.15 31.53
C ASP A 203 2.13 -15.01 31.02
N THR A 204 1.86 -14.03 30.17
CA THR A 204 0.53 -13.87 29.56
C THR A 204 0.17 -15.09 28.70
N LEU A 205 1.13 -15.63 27.95
CA LEU A 205 0.94 -16.86 27.16
C LEU A 205 0.73 -18.08 28.05
N LYS A 206 1.47 -18.18 29.16
CA LYS A 206 1.33 -19.24 30.17
C LYS A 206 -0.06 -19.20 30.82
N GLU A 207 -0.50 -18.04 31.29
CA GLU A 207 -1.83 -17.86 31.88
C GLU A 207 -2.95 -18.17 30.88
N ALA A 208 -2.81 -17.72 29.63
CA ALA A 208 -3.77 -18.08 28.58
C ALA A 208 -3.80 -19.59 28.31
N ALA A 209 -2.63 -20.25 28.33
CA ALA A 209 -2.55 -21.69 28.14
C ALA A 209 -3.23 -22.46 29.28
N LEU A 210 -3.03 -22.04 30.53
CA LEU A 210 -3.67 -22.63 31.70
C LEU A 210 -5.19 -22.36 31.70
N GLY A 211 -5.60 -21.14 31.36
CA GLY A 211 -7.02 -20.74 31.39
C GLY A 211 -7.87 -21.31 30.26
N THR A 212 -7.29 -21.54 29.07
CA THR A 212 -8.05 -22.04 27.91
C THR A 212 -7.68 -23.46 27.49
N GLY A 213 -6.62 -24.06 28.04
CA GLY A 213 -6.13 -25.37 27.64
C GLY A 213 -5.72 -25.46 26.17
N TYR A 214 -5.35 -24.35 25.51
CA TYR A 214 -5.17 -24.36 24.05
C TYR A 214 -3.98 -25.23 23.59
N LEU A 215 -3.00 -25.46 24.46
CA LEU A 215 -1.84 -26.30 24.18
C LEU A 215 -2.24 -27.77 23.97
N ASP A 216 -3.32 -28.24 24.60
CA ASP A 216 -3.83 -29.60 24.40
C ASP A 216 -4.43 -29.82 23.01
N ARG A 217 -4.71 -28.74 22.28
CA ARG A 217 -5.20 -28.79 20.89
C ARG A 217 -4.08 -28.80 19.85
N CYS A 218 -2.82 -28.68 20.28
CA CYS A 218 -1.67 -28.83 19.38
C CYS A 218 -1.41 -30.32 19.14
N GLU A 219 -1.95 -30.85 18.04
CA GLU A 219 -1.77 -32.25 17.65
C GLU A 219 -0.34 -32.50 17.14
N THR A 220 0.22 -33.67 17.45
CA THR A 220 1.57 -34.04 17.02
C THR A 220 1.53 -34.70 15.64
N SER A 221 2.50 -34.39 14.77
CA SER A 221 2.73 -35.15 13.54
C SER A 221 3.60 -36.40 13.77
N ALA A 222 4.10 -36.62 14.99
CA ALA A 222 4.96 -37.75 15.30
C ALA A 222 4.12 -39.02 15.55
N SER A 223 4.61 -40.17 15.08
CA SER A 223 3.96 -41.47 15.30
C SER A 223 3.98 -41.95 16.75
N ARG A 224 4.87 -41.39 17.59
CA ARG A 224 4.97 -41.69 19.03
C ARG A 224 5.33 -40.44 19.82
N GLU A 225 4.62 -40.18 20.91
CA GLU A 225 4.92 -39.14 21.89
C GLU A 225 5.63 -39.76 23.09
N VAL A 226 6.84 -39.27 23.42
CA VAL A 226 7.68 -39.76 24.54
C VAL A 226 7.98 -38.62 25.53
N LEU A 227 7.33 -37.47 25.38
CA LEU A 227 7.55 -36.30 26.22
C LEU A 227 6.44 -36.20 27.27
N ALA A 228 6.82 -35.94 28.52
CA ALA A 228 5.87 -35.59 29.56
C ALA A 228 5.16 -34.28 29.19
N ARG A 229 3.85 -34.17 29.48
CA ARG A 229 3.01 -33.03 29.07
C ARG A 229 3.55 -31.69 29.54
N ASN A 230 4.03 -31.61 30.78
CA ASN A 230 4.62 -30.39 31.35
C ASN A 230 5.85 -29.91 30.53
N VAL A 231 6.73 -30.82 30.13
CA VAL A 231 7.92 -30.52 29.34
C VAL A 231 7.55 -30.13 27.92
N ARG A 232 6.54 -30.80 27.33
CA ARG A 232 5.98 -30.44 26.02
C ARG A 232 5.42 -29.02 26.04
N ASP A 233 4.58 -28.70 27.00
CA ASP A 233 3.86 -27.43 27.08
C ASP A 233 4.81 -26.26 27.33
N GLN A 234 5.80 -26.45 28.21
CA GLN A 234 6.88 -25.48 28.44
C GLN A 234 7.63 -25.19 27.13
N ARG A 235 8.04 -26.23 26.39
CA ARG A 235 8.77 -26.07 25.12
C ARG A 235 7.91 -25.47 24.01
N LEU A 236 6.60 -25.75 24.00
CA LEU A 236 5.64 -25.14 23.06
C LEU A 236 5.48 -23.65 23.31
N LEU A 237 5.32 -23.24 24.58
CA LEU A 237 5.24 -21.82 24.96
C LEU A 237 6.49 -21.06 24.54
N LEU A 238 7.67 -21.62 24.79
CA LEU A 238 8.94 -21.04 24.34
C LEU A 238 9.05 -20.96 22.82
N CYS A 239 8.59 -21.98 22.10
CA CYS A 239 8.55 -21.95 20.63
C CYS A 239 7.63 -20.85 20.11
N LEU A 240 6.42 -20.72 20.65
CA LEU A 240 5.45 -19.69 20.26
C LEU A 240 5.99 -18.29 20.56
N TYR A 241 6.56 -18.09 21.76
CA TYR A 241 7.20 -16.85 22.17
C TYR A 241 8.33 -16.46 21.21
N GLY A 242 9.23 -17.39 20.85
CA GLY A 242 10.36 -17.10 19.95
C GLY A 242 9.97 -16.86 18.51
N LEU A 243 8.94 -17.58 18.06
CA LEU A 243 8.43 -17.41 16.71
C LEU A 243 7.80 -16.03 16.54
N GLY A 244 6.95 -15.58 17.47
CA GLY A 244 6.28 -14.30 17.25
C GLY A 244 6.83 -13.06 17.95
N THR A 245 7.89 -13.18 18.74
CA THR A 245 8.74 -12.02 19.06
C THR A 245 9.82 -11.78 18.00
N ASN A 246 9.92 -12.63 16.97
CA ASN A 246 11.04 -12.68 16.02
C ASN A 246 12.43 -12.85 16.66
N ALA A 247 12.52 -13.21 17.94
CA ALA A 247 13.77 -13.49 18.61
C ALA A 247 14.46 -14.74 18.02
N GLY A 248 13.66 -15.70 17.55
CA GLY A 248 14.13 -16.99 17.02
C GLY A 248 14.50 -17.98 18.13
N LEU A 249 14.40 -19.28 17.82
CA LEU A 249 14.61 -20.35 18.80
C LEU A 249 16.05 -20.42 19.33
N LYS A 250 17.05 -20.05 18.52
CA LYS A 250 18.46 -20.02 18.96
C LYS A 250 18.68 -19.02 20.10
N ARG A 251 18.08 -17.84 20.01
CA ARG A 251 18.20 -16.79 21.03
C ARG A 251 17.50 -17.20 22.34
N ILE A 252 16.36 -17.88 22.23
CA ILE A 252 15.65 -18.40 23.41
C ILE A 252 16.44 -19.50 24.11
N ALA A 253 16.95 -20.48 23.35
CA ALA A 253 17.76 -21.56 23.91
C ALA A 253 19.03 -21.02 24.59
N GLY A 254 19.67 -20.00 24.00
CA GLY A 254 20.85 -19.36 24.62
C GLY A 254 20.58 -18.62 25.94
N GLY A 255 19.31 -18.36 26.28
CA GLY A 255 18.91 -17.72 27.55
C GLY A 255 18.46 -18.70 28.63
N LEU A 256 18.48 -20.02 28.35
CA LEU A 256 18.01 -21.06 29.27
C LEU A 256 19.09 -22.14 29.39
N ALA A 257 19.45 -22.52 30.62
CA ALA A 257 20.46 -23.57 30.85
C ALA A 257 19.93 -24.98 30.51
N ASP A 258 18.64 -25.21 30.68
CA ASP A 258 18.06 -26.56 30.72
C ASP A 258 17.42 -27.03 29.41
N ILE A 259 17.39 -26.19 28.36
CA ILE A 259 16.69 -26.48 27.11
C ILE A 259 17.57 -26.17 25.91
N SER A 260 17.89 -27.18 25.12
CA SER A 260 18.72 -27.01 23.94
C SER A 260 17.93 -26.48 22.73
N TYR A 261 18.65 -25.88 21.78
CA TYR A 261 18.04 -25.42 20.52
C TYR A 261 17.42 -26.58 19.72
N GLU A 262 18.07 -27.75 19.73
CA GLU A 262 17.60 -28.93 19.00
C GLU A 262 16.28 -29.46 19.57
N GLU A 263 16.13 -29.39 20.89
CA GLU A 263 14.90 -29.78 21.57
C GLU A 263 13.73 -28.88 21.21
N LEU A 264 13.94 -27.55 21.17
CA LEU A 264 12.93 -26.59 20.70
C LEU A 264 12.62 -26.79 19.23
N LEU A 265 13.63 -27.05 18.41
CA LEU A 265 13.44 -27.31 16.97
C LEU A 265 12.62 -28.57 16.73
N ARG A 266 12.85 -29.63 17.52
CA ARG A 266 12.08 -30.88 17.46
C ARG A 266 10.61 -30.64 17.82
N VAL A 267 10.34 -29.91 18.90
CA VAL A 267 8.97 -29.55 19.30
C VAL A 267 8.28 -28.68 18.24
N ARG A 268 8.96 -27.66 17.71
CA ARG A 268 8.41 -26.84 16.63
C ARG A 268 8.01 -27.68 15.41
N ARG A 269 8.87 -28.59 14.96
CA ARG A 269 8.58 -29.43 13.77
C ARG A 269 7.37 -30.34 14.00
N ASN A 270 7.30 -30.94 15.18
CA ASN A 270 6.28 -31.96 15.47
C ASN A 270 4.90 -31.35 15.79
N TYR A 271 4.83 -30.13 16.31
CA TYR A 271 3.57 -29.55 16.81
C TYR A 271 3.15 -28.24 16.11
N ILE A 272 4.07 -27.51 15.48
CA ILE A 272 3.79 -26.22 14.83
C ILE A 272 3.91 -26.37 13.32
N HIS A 273 2.87 -26.94 12.71
CA HIS A 273 2.77 -27.12 11.26
C HIS A 273 1.32 -26.89 10.78
N PRO A 274 1.11 -26.61 9.48
CA PRO A 274 -0.20 -26.19 8.97
C PRO A 274 -1.34 -27.18 9.22
N ALA A 275 -1.06 -28.49 9.28
CA ALA A 275 -2.05 -29.53 9.56
C ALA A 275 -2.44 -29.63 11.05
N ALA A 276 -1.50 -29.42 11.98
CA ALA A 276 -1.74 -29.43 13.43
C ALA A 276 -2.33 -28.12 13.98
N LEU A 277 -2.44 -27.08 13.17
CA LEU A 277 -3.12 -25.83 13.53
C LEU A 277 -4.52 -25.86 12.90
N PRO A 278 -5.51 -26.52 13.53
CA PRO A 278 -6.86 -26.57 12.98
C PRO A 278 -7.41 -25.16 12.82
N ALA A 279 -7.89 -24.85 11.63
CA ALA A 279 -8.72 -23.69 11.39
C ALA A 279 -10.17 -24.16 11.22
N PRO A 280 -11.21 -23.42 11.66
CA PRO A 280 -11.30 -22.35 12.63
C PRO A 280 -12.41 -22.66 13.66
N LYS A 281 -12.12 -23.32 14.77
CA LYS A 281 -13.05 -23.39 15.91
C LYS A 281 -12.21 -23.28 17.18
N LEU A 282 -12.45 -22.19 17.92
CA LEU A 282 -11.70 -21.68 19.07
C LEU A 282 -10.35 -20.98 18.74
N CYS A 283 -10.32 -19.67 19.03
CA CYS A 283 -9.13 -18.87 19.34
C CYS A 283 -7.99 -18.69 18.31
N THR A 284 -8.18 -18.97 17.02
CA THR A 284 -7.14 -18.68 16.01
C THR A 284 -7.19 -17.28 15.39
N GLN A 285 -8.19 -16.42 15.65
CA GLN A 285 -8.13 -15.04 15.16
C GLN A 285 -6.96 -14.23 15.75
N PRO A 286 -6.64 -14.30 17.06
CA PRO A 286 -5.48 -13.61 17.64
C PRO A 286 -4.17 -14.24 17.19
N ILE A 287 -4.04 -15.58 17.22
CA ILE A 287 -2.78 -16.28 16.90
C ILE A 287 -2.49 -16.26 15.39
N LYS A 288 -3.49 -16.40 14.51
CA LYS A 288 -3.31 -16.17 13.06
C LYS A 288 -3.09 -14.70 12.73
N ARG A 289 -3.68 -13.75 13.47
CA ARG A 289 -3.33 -12.33 13.33
C ARG A 289 -1.89 -12.09 13.75
N TRP A 290 -1.45 -12.68 14.85
CA TRP A 290 -0.11 -12.53 15.39
C TRP A 290 0.93 -13.21 14.49
N LEU A 291 0.70 -14.45 14.03
CA LEU A 291 1.56 -15.14 13.05
C LEU A 291 1.60 -14.41 11.69
N ASN A 292 0.49 -13.87 11.19
CA ASN A 292 0.50 -13.01 10.00
C ASN A 292 1.26 -11.70 10.26
N TRP A 293 1.14 -11.11 11.46
CA TRP A 293 1.87 -9.90 11.85
C TRP A 293 3.38 -10.18 11.97
N VAL A 294 3.75 -11.38 12.41
CA VAL A 294 5.12 -11.89 12.51
C VAL A 294 5.72 -12.16 11.14
N GLU A 295 4.98 -12.80 10.23
CA GLU A 295 5.38 -12.93 8.82
C GLU A 295 5.47 -11.59 8.08
N LEU A 296 4.60 -10.62 8.41
CA LEU A 296 4.66 -9.24 7.91
C LEU A 296 5.88 -8.50 8.49
N SER A 297 6.19 -8.67 9.78
CA SER A 297 7.33 -8.00 10.44
C SER A 297 8.70 -8.55 10.02
N ARG A 298 8.77 -9.79 9.51
CA ARG A 298 9.97 -10.33 8.83
C ARG A 298 10.30 -9.61 7.52
N GLN A 299 9.39 -8.80 6.98
CA GLN A 299 9.58 -8.09 5.70
C GLN A 299 10.01 -6.62 5.86
N PHE A 300 10.08 -6.09 7.08
CA PHE A 300 10.44 -4.69 7.35
C PHE A 300 11.66 -4.60 8.27
N SER A 301 12.63 -3.75 7.93
CA SER A 301 13.79 -3.47 8.78
C SER A 301 13.41 -2.54 9.94
N CYS A 302 14.20 -2.48 11.02
CA CYS A 302 13.98 -1.52 12.11
C CYS A 302 13.90 -0.04 11.64
N ALA A 303 14.50 0.30 10.50
CA ALA A 303 14.41 1.63 9.91
C ALA A 303 12.99 1.95 9.38
N ASP A 304 12.28 0.95 8.86
CA ASP A 304 10.92 1.09 8.33
C ASP A 304 9.88 1.29 9.45
N ILE A 305 10.14 0.71 10.62
CA ILE A 305 9.30 0.85 11.82
C ILE A 305 9.47 2.24 12.47
N CYS A 306 10.68 2.82 12.39
CA CYS A 306 10.94 4.18 12.89
C CYS A 306 10.28 5.26 12.01
N ALA A 307 10.24 5.08 10.68
CA ALA A 307 9.57 6.00 9.76
C ALA A 307 8.05 6.08 10.01
N LEU A 308 7.41 4.97 10.42
CA LEU A 308 5.99 4.92 10.76
C LEU A 308 5.66 5.70 12.05
N LYS A 309 6.57 5.76 13.04
CA LYS A 309 6.36 6.55 14.26
C LYS A 309 6.34 8.06 14.00
N ASN A 310 7.14 8.55 13.05
CA ASN A 310 7.16 9.98 12.68
C ASN A 310 5.94 10.43 11.87
N ILE A 311 5.27 9.51 11.16
CA ILE A 311 4.05 9.82 10.39
C ILE A 311 2.83 9.94 11.32
N VAL A 312 2.75 9.12 12.38
CA VAL A 312 1.66 9.19 13.37
C VAL A 312 1.72 10.49 14.19
N ALA A 313 2.92 11.01 14.48
CA ALA A 313 3.10 12.25 15.23
C ALA A 313 2.71 13.54 14.46
N LYS A 314 2.66 13.50 13.12
CA LYS A 314 2.20 14.65 12.29
C LYS A 314 0.67 14.70 12.13
N SER A 315 -0.04 13.60 12.32
CA SER A 315 -1.50 13.51 12.15
C SER A 315 -2.30 14.14 13.29
N THR A 316 -1.73 14.22 14.50
CA THR A 316 -2.43 14.70 15.70
C THR A 316 -2.30 16.20 15.99
N LYS A 317 -1.69 17.00 15.09
CA LYS A 317 -1.51 18.46 15.30
C LYS A 317 -2.60 19.36 14.66
N GLY A 318 -3.68 18.79 14.12
CA GLY A 318 -4.72 19.57 13.43
C GLY A 318 -6.13 19.29 13.93
N SER A 319 -6.45 19.62 15.19
CA SER A 319 -7.83 19.94 15.64
C SER A 319 -7.90 20.12 17.16
N MET A 320 -7.85 21.37 17.65
CA MET A 320 -8.44 21.69 18.95
C MET A 320 -8.82 23.18 19.00
N TRP A 321 -10.09 23.46 18.65
CA TRP A 321 -10.84 24.64 19.10
C TRP A 321 -12.06 24.13 19.91
N TRP A 322 -12.39 24.86 20.97
CA TRP A 322 -13.15 24.47 22.17
C TRP A 322 -14.67 24.23 22.01
N ARG A 323 -15.26 23.37 22.86
CA ARG A 323 -16.18 23.78 23.97
C ARG A 323 -16.73 22.61 24.83
N THR A 324 -16.53 22.78 26.14
CA THR A 324 -17.35 22.48 27.34
C THR A 324 -18.64 21.66 27.24
N GLY A 325 -18.78 20.66 28.13
CA GLY A 325 -20.07 20.13 28.59
C GLY A 325 -20.06 18.65 29.01
N THR A 326 -19.90 18.40 30.32
CA THR A 326 -20.43 17.27 31.13
C THR A 326 -20.41 15.83 30.55
N ALA A 327 -19.60 14.97 31.19
CA ALA A 327 -19.63 13.49 31.11
C ALA A 327 -20.81 12.90 31.93
N PRO A 328 -21.10 11.57 31.96
CA PRO A 328 -20.35 10.44 31.35
C PRO A 328 -21.20 9.32 30.69
N THR A 329 -20.75 8.77 29.55
CA THR A 329 -20.84 7.31 29.22
C THR A 329 -20.23 7.08 27.84
N ALA A 330 -18.98 6.58 27.77
CA ALA A 330 -18.39 6.10 26.53
C ALA A 330 -17.21 5.17 26.80
N LEU A 331 -17.31 3.90 26.38
CA LEU A 331 -16.15 3.04 26.10
C LEU A 331 -16.56 1.88 25.17
N TYR A 332 -17.02 2.21 23.97
CA TYR A 332 -17.23 1.22 22.89
C TYR A 332 -17.18 1.87 21.50
N SER A 333 -16.03 2.41 21.05
CA SER A 333 -15.90 2.82 19.63
C SER A 333 -14.49 2.90 19.01
N SER A 334 -13.40 2.55 19.72
CA SER A 334 -12.03 2.69 19.16
C SER A 334 -11.58 1.60 18.18
N ALA A 335 -12.41 0.57 17.91
CA ALA A 335 -12.04 -0.58 17.06
C ALA A 335 -12.19 -0.36 15.53
N ARG A 336 -12.57 0.85 15.07
CA ARG A 336 -12.70 1.19 13.64
C ARG A 336 -11.44 1.86 13.06
N ALA A 337 -10.67 2.61 13.85
CA ALA A 337 -9.49 3.34 13.35
C ALA A 337 -8.31 2.42 12.98
N GLY A 338 -8.13 1.31 13.70
CA GLY A 338 -7.04 0.34 13.42
C GLY A 338 -7.25 -0.52 12.16
N ARG A 339 -8.44 -0.53 11.57
CA ARG A 339 -8.79 -1.38 10.42
C ARG A 339 -8.36 -0.79 9.07
N LEU A 340 -8.17 0.53 8.97
CA LEU A 340 -7.82 1.21 7.72
C LEU A 340 -6.32 1.19 7.42
N LEU A 341 -5.45 1.07 8.44
CA LEU A 341 -3.99 1.12 8.25
C LEU A 341 -3.39 -0.18 7.69
N VAL A 342 -3.96 -1.34 8.04
CA VAL A 342 -3.39 -2.66 7.67
C VAL A 342 -3.66 -3.01 6.19
N THR A 343 -4.72 -2.44 5.60
CA THR A 343 -5.09 -2.70 4.19
C THR A 343 -4.11 -2.04 3.20
N ALA A 344 -3.41 -0.98 3.61
CA ALA A 344 -2.44 -0.26 2.78
C ALA A 344 -1.09 -0.99 2.62
N LEU A 345 -0.69 -1.83 3.58
CA LEU A 345 0.66 -2.41 3.64
C LEU A 345 0.87 -3.68 2.82
N LYS A 346 -0.18 -4.27 2.24
CA LYS A 346 -0.08 -5.55 1.54
C LYS A 346 0.40 -5.41 0.08
N ILE A 347 0.63 -4.18 -0.44
CA ILE A 347 0.79 -3.85 -1.88
C ILE A 347 2.19 -4.06 -2.49
N ARG A 348 3.26 -4.35 -1.74
CA ARG A 348 4.59 -4.52 -2.36
C ARG A 348 5.14 -5.94 -2.19
N ARG A 349 5.18 -6.66 -3.33
CA ARG A 349 5.93 -7.89 -3.70
C ARG A 349 5.04 -9.11 -4.00
N SER A 350 4.79 -9.31 -5.29
CA SER A 350 4.26 -10.54 -5.87
C SER A 350 5.41 -11.41 -6.45
N ARG A 351 5.52 -12.66 -6.00
CA ARG A 351 6.00 -13.80 -6.80
C ARG A 351 4.87 -14.87 -6.83
N PRO A 352 4.76 -15.67 -7.90
CA PRO A 352 3.53 -16.40 -8.22
C PRO A 352 3.54 -17.82 -7.64
N CYS A 353 2.40 -18.26 -7.12
CA CYS A 353 2.11 -19.69 -6.93
C CYS A 353 0.73 -19.98 -7.52
N LEU A 354 0.70 -20.94 -8.44
CA LEU A 354 -0.48 -21.57 -8.99
C LEU A 354 -1.27 -22.27 -7.88
N CYS A 355 -2.60 -22.17 -7.92
CA CYS A 355 -3.52 -23.32 -7.82
C CYS A 355 -4.98 -22.85 -7.88
N THR A 356 -5.71 -23.51 -8.77
CA THR A 356 -7.16 -23.53 -8.99
C THR A 356 -7.91 -24.15 -7.81
N CYS A 357 -8.99 -23.50 -7.33
CA CYS A 357 -10.33 -24.09 -7.14
C CYS A 357 -11.24 -23.22 -6.23
N CYS A 358 -12.55 -23.29 -6.52
CA CYS A 358 -13.71 -22.84 -5.75
C CYS A 358 -14.20 -21.38 -5.90
N ARG A 359 -15.26 -21.24 -6.71
CA ARG A 359 -16.40 -20.29 -6.60
C ARG A 359 -17.64 -21.12 -6.16
N PRO A 360 -18.82 -20.54 -5.86
CA PRO A 360 -19.15 -19.27 -5.15
C PRO A 360 -20.34 -19.42 -4.15
N ARG A 361 -20.68 -18.40 -3.32
CA ARG A 361 -22.03 -17.74 -3.27
C ARG A 361 -22.22 -16.69 -2.12
N TRP A 362 -22.65 -15.46 -2.51
CA TRP A 362 -23.63 -14.46 -1.96
C TRP A 362 -23.56 -14.00 -0.45
N PHE A 363 -23.85 -12.76 0.00
CA PHE A 363 -24.36 -11.49 -0.56
C PHE A 363 -24.12 -10.27 0.39
N THR A 364 -24.41 -9.06 -0.13
CA THR A 364 -24.84 -7.79 0.54
C THR A 364 -23.93 -7.04 1.51
N SER A 365 -23.21 -6.05 1.00
CA SER A 365 -23.23 -4.64 1.45
C SER A 365 -22.25 -3.82 0.60
N ALA A 366 -22.60 -2.55 0.32
CA ALA A 366 -21.93 -1.67 -0.64
C ALA A 366 -20.39 -1.68 -0.54
N PRO A 367 -19.62 -1.78 -1.65
CA PRO A 367 -18.17 -1.77 -1.55
C PRO A 367 -17.68 -0.33 -1.43
N ALA A 368 -17.16 0.03 -0.25
CA ALA A 368 -16.12 1.04 -0.17
C ALA A 368 -14.90 0.49 -0.94
N TRP A 369 -14.72 0.96 -2.18
CA TRP A 369 -13.68 0.45 -3.07
C TRP A 369 -12.31 0.83 -2.53
N CYS A 370 -11.53 -0.19 -2.16
CA CYS A 370 -10.16 -0.04 -1.71
C CYS A 370 -9.29 0.44 -2.88
N ASN A 371 -8.47 1.47 -2.63
CA ASN A 371 -7.42 2.11 -3.46
C ASN A 371 -6.51 1.15 -4.27
N ARG A 372 -6.63 -0.15 -4.03
CA ARG A 372 -5.79 -1.25 -4.51
C ARG A 372 -6.22 -1.81 -5.88
N CYS A 373 -7.51 -1.92 -6.16
CA CYS A 373 -7.98 -2.30 -7.51
C CYS A 373 -7.64 -1.21 -8.54
N PHE A 374 -7.74 0.05 -8.12
CA PHE A 374 -7.35 1.21 -8.91
C PHE A 374 -5.82 1.24 -9.13
N GLN A 375 -5.01 0.99 -8.10
CA GLN A 375 -3.55 0.88 -8.27
C GLN A 375 -3.10 -0.31 -9.13
N ILE A 376 -3.81 -1.44 -9.13
CA ILE A 376 -3.42 -2.61 -9.95
C ILE A 376 -3.76 -2.40 -11.44
N LEU A 377 -4.83 -1.68 -11.76
CA LEU A 377 -5.17 -1.31 -13.14
C LEU A 377 -4.40 -0.08 -13.63
N PHE A 378 -4.03 0.84 -12.74
CA PHE A 378 -3.48 2.15 -13.09
C PHE A 378 -2.15 2.50 -12.37
N GLY A 379 -1.35 1.52 -11.93
CA GLY A 379 -0.15 1.80 -11.13
C GLY A 379 0.96 0.74 -11.11
N LEU A 380 2.10 1.14 -11.68
CA LEU A 380 3.51 0.72 -11.43
C LEU A 380 4.10 -0.37 -12.32
N ALA A 381 4.62 0.06 -13.48
CA ALA A 381 5.99 -0.21 -13.90
C ALA A 381 6.44 0.92 -14.85
N ASP A 382 7.61 1.50 -14.61
CA ASP A 382 8.31 2.34 -15.57
C ASP A 382 8.59 1.50 -16.83
N LEU A 383 8.25 2.04 -18.00
CA LEU A 383 8.66 1.51 -19.30
C LEU A 383 10.00 2.16 -19.66
N PRO A 384 11.08 1.40 -19.89
CA PRO A 384 12.26 1.97 -20.51
C PRO A 384 11.92 2.31 -21.97
N GLN A 385 11.96 3.61 -22.30
CA GLN A 385 12.15 4.05 -23.67
C GLN A 385 13.54 3.61 -24.10
N LYS A 386 13.62 2.54 -24.90
CA LYS A 386 14.71 2.25 -25.85
C LYS A 386 14.32 1.01 -26.65
N ILE A 387 14.15 1.19 -27.96
CA ILE A 387 14.75 0.40 -29.06
C ILE A 387 14.45 1.22 -30.32
N THR A 388 15.41 2.09 -30.64
CA THR A 388 15.82 2.40 -32.01
C THR A 388 17.03 1.51 -32.30
N GLU A 389 17.26 1.17 -33.58
CA GLU A 389 18.26 0.22 -34.12
C GLU A 389 17.80 -1.24 -33.99
N VAL A 390 17.60 -2.05 -35.04
CA VAL A 390 17.96 -2.05 -36.47
C VAL A 390 16.76 -2.51 -37.30
#